data_AF-A0A6I7D662-F1
#
_entry.id   AF-A0A6I7D662-F1
#
_cell.length_a   1.000
_cell.length_b   1.000
_cell.length_c   1.000
_cell.angle_alpha   90.00
_cell.angle_beta   90.00
_cell.angle_gamma   90.00
#
_symmetry.space_group_name_H-M   'P 1'
#
loop_
_entity.id
_entity.type
_entity.pdbx_description
1 polymer ?
#
loop_
_entity_poly.entity_id
_entity_poly.type
_entity_poly.pdbx_seq_one_letter_code
_entity_poly.pdbx_strand_id
1 'polypeptide(L)' 'MNMKLTDKQIKTLDIVRDKFGTGVDGRTLKSFEKKGLIRQTIIGWTLTKSGFDMLNEVE' A
#
# COMPACT_ATOMS: atom_id res chain seq x y z
N MET A 1 19.01 3.10 -1.14
CA MET A 1 18.58 1.95 -1.96
C MET A 1 17.24 2.32 -2.57
N ASN A 2 17.19 2.63 -3.87
CA ASN A 2 15.92 2.79 -4.60
C ASN A 2 15.34 1.40 -4.83
N MET A 3 14.54 0.92 -3.87
CA MET A 3 13.88 -0.36 -3.99
C MET A 3 12.61 -0.16 -4.81
N LYS A 4 12.70 -0.39 -6.14
CA LYS A 4 11.54 -0.41 -7.01
C LYS A 4 10.52 -1.42 -6.48
N LEU A 5 9.25 -1.02 -6.42
CA LEU A 5 8.18 -1.93 -6.06
C LEU A 5 8.04 -3.02 -7.12
N THR A 6 7.72 -4.23 -6.66
CA THR A 6 7.31 -5.33 -7.56
C THR A 6 5.86 -5.12 -8.00
N ASP A 7 5.46 -5.70 -9.14
CA ASP A 7 4.08 -5.62 -9.66
C ASP A 7 3.03 -6.06 -8.64
N LYS A 8 3.36 -7.09 -7.84
CA LYS A 8 2.49 -7.56 -6.76
C LYS A 8 2.29 -6.50 -5.67
N GLN A 9 3.33 -5.73 -5.36
CA GLN A 9 3.26 -4.66 -4.37
C GLN A 9 2.49 -3.45 -4.91
N ILE A 10 2.72 -3.08 -6.17
CA ILE A 10 1.96 -2.04 -6.87
C ILE A 10 0.47 -2.36 -6.84
N LYS A 11 0.10 -3.58 -7.29
CA LYS A 11 -1.29 -4.05 -7.27
C LYS A 11 -1.90 -4.06 -5.86
N THR A 12 -1.09 -4.32 -4.83
CA THR A 12 -1.56 -4.26 -3.43
C THR A 12 -1.87 -2.82 -3.02
N LEU A 13 -1.00 -1.87 -3.37
CA LEU A 13 -1.21 -0.45 -3.10
C LEU A 13 -2.41 0.10 -3.88
N ASP A 14 -2.63 -0.32 -5.13
CA ASP A 14 -3.83 0.00 -5.91
C ASP A 14 -5.10 -0.50 -5.21
N ILE A 15 -5.12 -1.74 -4.72
CA ILE A 15 -6.26 -2.27 -3.96
C ILE A 15 -6.49 -1.49 -2.66
N VAL A 16 -5.41 -1.04 -1.99
CA VAL A 16 -5.54 -0.18 -0.81
C VAL A 16 -6.14 1.18 -1.18
N ARG A 17 -5.73 1.78 -2.30
CA ARG A 17 -6.28 3.04 -2.80
C ARG A 17 -7.76 2.91 -3.17
N ASP A 18 -8.13 1.88 -3.91
CA ASP A 18 -9.44 1.79 -4.56
C ASP A 18 -10.49 1.05 -3.72
N LYS A 19 -10.07 0.13 -2.84
CA LYS A 19 -10.95 -0.77 -2.07
C LYS A 19 -10.65 -0.80 -0.58
N PHE A 20 -9.87 0.16 -0.08
CA PHE A 20 -9.48 0.25 1.32
C PHE A 20 -8.82 -1.02 1.88
N GLY A 21 -8.08 -1.74 1.04
CA GLY A 21 -7.38 -2.99 1.41
C GLY A 21 -8.28 -4.21 1.50
N THR A 22 -9.54 -4.12 1.09
CA THR A 22 -10.48 -5.24 1.08
C THR A 22 -9.99 -6.35 0.14
N GLY A 23 -9.91 -7.58 0.65
CA GLY A 23 -9.43 -8.74 -0.11
C GLY A 23 -7.91 -8.91 -0.14
N VAL A 24 -7.16 -8.06 0.56
CA VAL A 24 -5.71 -8.25 0.78
C VAL A 24 -5.48 -9.01 2.09
N ASP A 25 -4.55 -9.96 2.07
CA ASP A 25 -4.15 -10.71 3.27
C ASP A 25 -3.63 -9.75 4.37
N GLY A 26 -4.09 -9.95 5.60
CA GLY A 26 -3.75 -9.10 6.74
C GLY A 26 -2.25 -9.03 7.07
N ARG A 27 -1.47 -10.10 6.83
CA ARG A 27 0.00 -10.07 6.98
C ARG A 27 0.64 -9.16 5.94
N THR A 28 0.11 -9.16 4.71
CA THR A 28 0.57 -8.25 3.66
C THR A 28 0.31 -6.81 4.10
N LEU A 29 -0.91 -6.48 4.52
CA LEU A 29 -1.27 -5.13 4.98
C LEU A 29 -0.37 -4.66 6.14
N LYS A 30 -0.17 -5.48 7.17
CA LYS A 30 0.75 -5.16 8.28
C LYS A 30 2.20 -4.96 7.84
N SER A 31 2.66 -5.68 6.82
CA SER A 31 4.01 -5.49 6.28
C SER A 31 4.15 -4.11 5.62
N PHE A 32 3.15 -3.68 4.86
CA PHE A 32 3.12 -2.35 4.25
C PHE A 32 2.96 -1.23 5.28
N GLU A 33 2.18 -1.46 6.34
CA GLU A 33 2.05 -0.53 7.46
C GLU A 33 3.38 -0.32 8.18
N LYS A 34 4.12 -1.40 8.46
CA LYS A 34 5.47 -1.32 9.04
C LYS A 34 6.45 -0.56 8.16
N LYS A 35 6.25 -0.58 6.84
CA LYS A 35 7.03 0.22 5.88
C LYS A 35 6.56 1.68 5.78
N GLY A 36 5.51 2.05 6.50
CA GLY A 36 4.93 3.39 6.49
C GLY A 36 4.21 3.74 5.19
N LEU A 37 3.86 2.76 4.36
CA LEU A 37 3.21 2.99 3.05
C LEU A 37 1.69 3.07 3.16
N ILE A 38 1.12 2.38 4.15
CA ILE A 38 -0.31 2.37 4.41
C ILE A 38 -0.56 2.53 5.90
N ARG A 39 -1.79 2.86 6.29
CA ARG A 39 -2.24 2.91 7.68
C ARG A 39 -3.66 2.40 7.83
N GLN A 40 -3.97 1.80 8.98
CA GLN A 40 -5.33 1.43 9.31
C GLN A 40 -6.15 2.66 9.74
N THR A 41 -7.40 2.72 9.29
CA THR A 41 -8.38 3.77 9.59
C THR A 41 -9.74 3.13 9.88
N ILE A 42 -10.72 3.94 10.27
CA ILE A 42 -12.10 3.47 10.56
C ILE A 42 -12.74 2.82 9.31
N ILE A 43 -12.40 3.30 8.11
CA ILE A 43 -12.96 2.82 6.83
C ILE A 43 -12.18 1.65 6.22
N GLY A 44 -11.09 1.20 6.86
CA GLY A 44 -10.18 0.19 6.33
C GLY A 44 -8.75 0.70 6.21
N TRP A 45 -8.00 0.21 5.23
CA TRP A 45 -6.62 0.61 5.00
C TRP A 45 -6.53 1.75 3.99
N THR A 46 -5.65 2.72 4.24
CA THR A 46 -5.45 3.87 3.35
C THR A 46 -3.97 4.07 3.08
N LEU A 47 -3.63 4.63 1.92
CA LEU A 47 -2.26 5.02 1.60
C LEU A 47 -1.80 6.18 2.49
N THR A 48 -0.54 6.15 2.91
CA THR A 48 0.13 7.33 3.46
C THR A 48 0.69 8.18 2.33
N LYS A 49 1.24 9.36 2.65
CA LYS A 49 1.97 10.17 1.67
C LYS A 49 3.09 9.36 0.97
N SER A 50 3.91 8.66 1.75
CA SER A 50 4.98 7.82 1.21
C SER A 50 4.46 6.68 0.34
N GLY A 51 3.28 6.12 0.66
CA GLY A 51 2.63 5.12 -0.18
C GLY A 51 2.18 5.68 -1.53
N PHE A 52 1.63 6.90 -1.55
CA PHE A 52 1.28 7.61 -2.79
C PHE A 52 2.52 7.96 -3.62
N ASP A 53 3.56 8.50 -2.99
CA ASP A 53 4.80 8.88 -3.67
C ASP A 53 5.44 7.64 -4.33
N MET A 54 5.52 6.51 -3.61
CA MET A 54 6.03 5.24 -4.15
C MET A 54 5.17 4.67 -5.27
N LEU A 55 3.85 4.85 -5.22
CA LEU A 55 2.95 4.38 -6.28
C LEU A 55 3.11 5.24 -7.54
N ASN A 56 3.27 6.55 -7.38
CA ASN A 56 3.43 7.50 -8.48
C ASN A 56 4.83 7.46 -9.12
N GLU A 57 5.88 7.03 -8.40
CA GLU A 57 7.22 6.80 -8.99
C GLU A 57 7.26 5.62 -9.99
N VAL A 58 6.18 4.84 -10.08
CA VAL A 58 6.05 3.70 -11.00
C VAL A 58 5.42 4.10 -12.34
N GLU A 59 4.57 5.14 -12.36
CA GLU A 59 4.02 5.76 -13.59
C GLU A 59 5.00 6.74 -14.23
#